data_AF-A0A932IXQ9-F1
#
_entry.id   AF-A0A932IXQ9-F1
#
_cell.length_a   1.000
_cell.length_b   1.000
_cell.length_c   1.000
_cell.angle_alpha   90.00
_cell.angle_beta   90.00
_cell.angle_gamma   90.00
#
_symmetry.space_group_name_H-M   'P 1'
#
loop_
_entity.id
_entity.type
_entity.pdbx_description
1 polymer ?
#
loop_
_entity_poly.entity_id
_entity_poly.type
_entity_poly.pdbx_seq_one_letter_code
_entity_poly.pdbx_strand_id
1 'polypeptide(L)'
;MLKGFREFIARGNVIDLATAVVIGAAFTGLVTAFTKSVVEPLVSRIGASPNSDHGFLRIPLGNDTFVDFNPVVTAALNFLIVAAVVYFVIVVPYKKLKSRDAKVEDAATELTVLTEIRDLMSQGASVGAGGKHGQTAPISHENE
;
A
#
# COMPACT_ATOMS: atom_id res chain seq x y z
N MET A 1 -3.25 34.22 -2.88
CA MET A 1 -3.82 33.00 -3.51
C MET A 1 -2.72 32.07 -4.04
N LEU A 2 -1.94 32.47 -5.05
CA LEU A 2 -0.90 31.61 -5.66
C LEU A 2 0.21 31.16 -4.70
N LYS A 3 0.60 32.02 -3.75
CA LYS A 3 1.59 31.71 -2.70
C LYS A 3 1.06 30.65 -1.71
N GLY A 4 -0.17 30.84 -1.22
CA GLY A 4 -0.86 29.87 -0.36
C GLY A 4 -1.17 28.54 -1.04
N PHE A 5 -1.41 28.52 -2.35
CA PHE A 5 -1.54 27.29 -3.14
C PHE A 5 -0.20 26.54 -3.25
N ARG A 6 0.91 27.26 -3.45
CA ARG A 6 2.26 26.68 -3.41
C ARG A 6 2.60 26.11 -2.04
N GLU A 7 2.26 26.81 -0.95
CA GLU A 7 2.42 26.31 0.43
C GLU A 7 1.53 25.10 0.74
N PHE A 8 0.36 25.01 0.11
CA PHE A 8 -0.54 23.86 0.24
C PHE A 8 -0.01 22.61 -0.48
N ILE A 9 0.46 22.77 -1.72
CA ILE A 9 1.07 21.66 -2.48
C ILE A 9 2.42 21.26 -1.87
N ALA A 10 3.21 22.20 -1.36
CA ALA A 10 4.49 21.92 -0.71
C ALA A 10 4.39 21.06 0.56
N ARG A 11 3.17 20.75 1.03
CA ARG A 11 2.92 19.94 2.23
C ARG A 11 3.22 18.44 2.07
N GLY A 12 3.90 18.02 0.99
CA GLY A 12 4.39 16.66 0.74
C GLY A 12 3.28 15.62 0.51
N ASN A 13 2.48 15.37 1.55
CA ASN A 13 1.35 14.44 1.56
C ASN A 13 0.34 14.67 0.41
N VAL A 14 0.15 15.92 -0.03
CA VAL A 14 -0.76 16.24 -1.14
C VAL A 14 -0.17 15.84 -2.49
N ILE A 15 1.14 16.04 -2.68
CA ILE A 15 1.83 15.70 -3.94
C ILE A 15 1.87 14.19 -4.12
N ASP A 16 2.19 13.44 -3.06
CA ASP A 16 2.29 11.99 -3.11
C ASP A 16 0.93 11.35 -3.40
N LEU A 17 -0.13 11.82 -2.74
CA LEU A 17 -1.49 11.37 -2.99
C LEU A 17 -1.94 11.73 -4.42
N ALA A 18 -1.71 12.96 -4.87
CA ALA A 18 -2.07 13.39 -6.22
C ALA A 18 -1.35 12.55 -7.29
N THR A 19 -0.06 12.27 -7.09
CA THR A 19 0.74 11.46 -7.99
C THR A 19 0.23 10.01 -8.04
N ALA A 20 -0.07 9.42 -6.89
CA ALA A 20 -0.64 8.07 -6.81
C ALA A 20 -1.96 7.94 -7.59
N VAL A 21 -2.85 8.93 -7.47
CA VAL A 21 -4.14 8.94 -8.18
C VAL A 21 -3.95 9.07 -9.69
N VAL A 22 -3.07 9.98 -10.15
CA VAL A 22 -2.81 10.20 -11.57
C VAL A 22 -2.19 8.96 -12.23
N ILE A 23 -1.19 8.36 -11.58
CA ILE A 23 -0.55 7.14 -12.08
C ILE A 23 -1.55 5.97 -12.09
N GLY A 24 -2.36 5.81 -11.04
CA GLY A 24 -3.38 4.78 -10.97
C GLY A 24 -4.43 4.89 -12.09
N ALA A 25 -4.89 6.12 -12.38
CA ALA A 25 -5.83 6.38 -13.47
C ALA A 25 -5.21 6.10 -14.84
N ALA A 26 -3.98 6.56 -15.09
CA ALA A 26 -3.28 6.34 -16.35
C ALA A 26 -3.04 4.84 -16.62
N PHE A 27 -2.61 4.10 -15.60
CA PHE A 27 -2.38 2.66 -15.71
C PHE A 27 -3.68 1.90 -15.98
N THR A 28 -4.75 2.22 -15.26
CA THR A 28 -6.08 1.63 -15.49
C THR A 28 -6.54 1.87 -16.93
N GLY A 29 -6.31 3.08 -17.46
CA GLY A 29 -6.59 3.42 -18.86
C GLY A 29 -5.81 2.54 -19.84
N LEU A 30 -4.50 2.36 -19.61
CA LEU A 30 -3.64 1.51 -20.45
C LEU A 30 -4.12 0.05 -20.47
N VAL A 31 -4.38 -0.54 -19.30
CA VAL A 31 -4.82 -1.93 -19.21
C VAL A 31 -6.21 -2.10 -19.83
N THR A 32 -7.12 -1.15 -19.61
CA THR A 32 -8.45 -1.17 -20.23
C THR A 32 -8.36 -1.12 -21.76
N ALA A 33 -7.51 -0.24 -22.31
CA ALA A 33 -7.32 -0.13 -23.75
C ALA A 33 -6.75 -1.44 -24.34
N PHE A 34 -5.79 -2.06 -23.64
CA PHE A 34 -5.25 -3.37 -24.03
C PHE A 34 -6.33 -4.46 -24.00
N THR A 35 -7.10 -4.57 -22.92
CA THR A 35 -8.16 -5.57 -22.82
C THR A 35 -9.21 -5.40 -23.91
N LYS A 36 -9.67 -4.17 -24.15
CA LYS A 36 -10.64 -3.87 -25.21
C LYS A 36 -10.12 -4.17 -26.61
N SER A 37 -8.83 -3.91 -26.87
CA SER A 37 -8.26 -4.05 -28.22
C SER A 37 -7.80 -5.47 -28.53
N VAL A 38 -7.41 -6.25 -27.52
CA VAL A 38 -6.79 -7.57 -27.71
C VAL A 38 -7.65 -8.69 -27.16
N VAL A 39 -8.22 -8.53 -25.96
CA VAL A 39 -8.95 -9.62 -25.29
C VAL A 39 -10.40 -9.67 -25.76
N GLU A 40 -11.11 -8.55 -25.78
CA GLU A 40 -12.52 -8.53 -26.19
C GLU A 40 -12.73 -9.13 -27.60
N PRO A 41 -11.88 -8.90 -28.61
CA PRO A 41 -12.00 -9.54 -29.93
C PRO A 41 -11.73 -11.06 -29.91
N LEU A 42 -10.89 -11.54 -29.00
CA LEU A 42 -10.61 -12.97 -28.85
C LEU A 42 -11.75 -13.69 -28.15
N VAL A 43 -12.33 -13.04 -27.13
CA VAL A 43 -13.50 -13.53 -26.38
C VAL A 43 -14.76 -13.46 -27.25
N SER A 44 -14.87 -12.43 -28.09
CA SER A 44 -15.99 -12.28 -29.01
C SER A 44 -16.04 -13.40 -30.05
N ARG A 45 -14.88 -13.88 -30.50
CA ARG A 45 -14.80 -15.08 -31.38
C ARG A 45 -15.29 -16.37 -30.73
N ILE A 46 -15.28 -16.45 -29.39
CA ILE A 46 -15.75 -17.63 -28.63
C ILE A 46 -17.26 -17.51 -28.35
N GLY A 47 -17.92 -16.41 -28.76
CA GLY A 47 -19.36 -16.22 -28.61
C GLY A 47 -19.78 -15.54 -27.30
N ALA A 48 -18.83 -14.97 -26.55
CA ALA A 48 -19.08 -14.20 -25.32
C ALA A 48 -18.95 -12.68 -25.55
N SER A 49 -19.35 -12.20 -26.74
CA SER A 49 -19.32 -10.77 -27.09
C SER A 49 -20.63 -10.08 -26.73
N PRO A 50 -20.64 -8.84 -26.23
CA PRO A 50 -21.88 -8.07 -26.04
C PRO A 50 -22.78 -7.99 -27.28
N ASN A 51 -22.20 -8.15 -28.49
CA ASN A 51 -22.89 -8.11 -29.78
C ASN A 51 -23.09 -9.48 -30.44
N SER A 52 -22.79 -10.59 -29.75
CA SER A 52 -23.09 -11.92 -30.30
C SER A 52 -24.59 -12.16 -30.20
N ASP A 53 -25.25 -12.20 -31.36
CA ASP A 53 -26.68 -12.53 -31.56
C ASP A 53 -27.07 -13.94 -31.05
N HIS A 54 -26.10 -14.68 -30.52
CA HIS A 54 -26.22 -16.04 -29.99
C HIS A 54 -25.74 -16.13 -28.54
N GLY A 55 -26.01 -15.10 -27.73
CA GLY A 55 -25.70 -15.14 -26.30
C GLY A 55 -26.66 -16.09 -25.57
N PHE A 56 -26.12 -17.15 -24.96
CA PHE A 56 -26.79 -18.15 -24.08
C PHE A 56 -27.64 -17.55 -22.93
N LEU A 57 -27.68 -16.24 -22.77
CA LEU A 57 -28.24 -15.51 -21.63
C LEU A 57 -29.12 -14.32 -22.04
N ARG A 58 -29.57 -14.23 -23.29
CA ARG A 58 -30.50 -13.18 -23.72
C ARG A 58 -31.93 -13.65 -23.43
N ILE A 59 -32.50 -13.21 -22.31
CA ILE A 59 -33.88 -13.57 -21.94
C ILE A 59 -34.82 -12.51 -22.53
N PRO A 60 -35.72 -12.87 -23.47
CA PRO A 60 -36.71 -11.94 -23.98
C PRO A 60 -37.80 -11.71 -22.92
N LEU A 61 -38.07 -10.45 -22.57
CA LEU A 61 -39.15 -10.08 -21.64
C LEU A 61 -40.43 -9.57 -22.34
N GLY A 62 -40.46 -9.57 -23.68
CA GLY A 62 -41.57 -9.04 -24.49
C GLY A 62 -41.46 -7.53 -24.75
N ASN A 63 -42.11 -7.05 -25.82
CA ASN A 63 -42.04 -5.66 -26.33
C ASN A 63 -40.61 -5.13 -26.56
N ASP A 64 -39.81 -5.85 -27.38
CA ASP A 64 -38.44 -5.46 -27.77
C ASP A 64 -37.43 -5.22 -26.62
N THR A 65 -37.79 -5.62 -25.40
CA THR A 65 -36.92 -5.49 -24.23
C THR A 65 -36.24 -6.83 -23.95
N PHE A 66 -34.91 -6.83 -24.05
CA PHE A 66 -34.05 -7.98 -23.79
C PHE A 66 -33.18 -7.71 -22.57
N VAL A 67 -32.98 -8.73 -21.72
CA VAL A 67 -31.96 -8.67 -20.67
C VAL A 67 -30.69 -9.36 -21.19
N ASP A 68 -29.65 -8.57 -21.43
CA ASP A 68 -28.35 -9.03 -21.90
C ASP A 68 -27.38 -9.20 -20.72
N PHE A 69 -27.08 -10.43 -20.33
CA PHE A 69 -26.01 -10.71 -19.34
C PHE A 69 -24.61 -10.80 -19.97
N ASN A 70 -24.52 -10.75 -21.29
CA ASN A 70 -23.28 -10.79 -22.05
C ASN A 70 -22.27 -9.68 -21.69
N PRO A 71 -22.68 -8.39 -21.57
CA PRO A 71 -21.79 -7.34 -21.08
C PRO A 71 -21.30 -7.56 -19.65
N VAL A 72 -22.08 -8.25 -18.80
CA VAL A 72 -21.66 -8.56 -17.42
C VAL A 72 -20.53 -9.59 -17.41
N VAL A 73 -20.63 -10.64 -18.23
CA VAL A 73 -19.56 -11.65 -18.39
C VAL A 73 -18.30 -11.00 -18.97
N THR A 74 -18.46 -10.15 -19.98
CA THR A 74 -17.35 -9.41 -20.59
C THR A 74 -16.67 -8.49 -19.56
N ALA A 75 -17.45 -7.75 -18.76
CA ALA A 75 -16.94 -6.89 -17.71
C ALA A 75 -16.22 -7.68 -16.59
N ALA A 76 -16.76 -8.82 -16.18
CA ALA A 76 -16.12 -9.71 -15.20
C ALA A 76 -14.79 -10.24 -15.71
N LEU A 77 -14.71 -10.63 -16.99
CA LEU A 77 -13.48 -11.09 -17.61
C LEU A 77 -12.44 -9.96 -17.70
N ASN A 78 -12.85 -8.75 -18.10
CA ASN A 78 -11.99 -7.58 -18.11
C ASN A 78 -11.44 -7.26 -16.72
N PHE A 79 -12.30 -7.29 -15.69
CA PHE A 79 -11.88 -7.12 -14.30
C PHE A 79 -10.82 -8.15 -13.89
N LEU A 80 -11.02 -9.43 -14.24
CA LEU A 80 -10.08 -10.50 -13.92
C LEU A 80 -8.72 -10.28 -14.60
N ILE A 81 -8.70 -9.85 -15.86
CA ILE A 81 -7.45 -9.56 -16.58
C ILE A 81 -6.74 -8.34 -16.00
N VAL A 82 -7.47 -7.26 -15.73
CA VAL A 82 -6.89 -6.07 -15.09
C VAL A 82 -6.27 -6.45 -13.75
N ALA A 83 -6.99 -7.21 -12.93
CA ALA A 83 -6.50 -7.70 -11.65
C ALA A 83 -5.25 -8.59 -11.81
N ALA A 84 -5.22 -9.48 -12.81
CA ALA A 84 -4.07 -10.33 -13.10
C ALA A 84 -2.84 -9.53 -13.52
N VAL A 85 -3.00 -8.54 -14.40
CA VAL A 85 -1.90 -7.66 -14.85
C VAL A 85 -1.37 -6.83 -13.69
N VAL A 86 -2.24 -6.19 -12.91
CA VAL A 86 -1.85 -5.42 -11.71
C VAL A 86 -1.12 -6.32 -10.71
N TYR A 87 -1.61 -7.53 -10.49
CA TYR A 87 -0.97 -8.49 -9.60
C TYR A 87 0.44 -8.86 -10.07
N PHE A 88 0.60 -9.19 -11.35
CA PHE A 88 1.90 -9.63 -11.87
C PHE A 88 2.92 -8.48 -11.99
N VAL A 89 2.47 -7.29 -12.42
CA VAL A 89 3.37 -6.15 -12.69
C VAL A 89 3.70 -5.34 -11.44
N ILE A 90 2.77 -5.22 -10.49
CA ILE A 90 2.97 -4.41 -9.27
C ILE A 90 3.15 -5.31 -8.06
N VAL A 91 2.21 -6.22 -7.80
CA VAL A 91 2.18 -6.97 -6.54
C VAL A 91 3.32 -7.98 -6.44
N VAL A 92 3.65 -8.71 -7.50
CA VAL A 92 4.76 -9.69 -7.50
C VAL A 92 6.13 -9.02 -7.27
N PRO A 93 6.55 -8.00 -8.03
CA PRO A 93 7.82 -7.33 -7.76
C PRO A 93 7.81 -6.59 -6.42
N TYR A 94 6.69 -5.98 -6.02
CA TYR A 94 6.58 -5.35 -4.70
C TYR A 94 6.74 -6.37 -3.57
N LYS A 95 6.11 -7.55 -3.66
CA LYS A 95 6.33 -8.65 -2.70
C LYS A 95 7.77 -9.15 -2.73
N LYS A 96 8.39 -9.25 -3.91
CA LYS A 96 9.78 -9.71 -4.09
C LYS A 96 10.79 -8.72 -3.52
N LEU A 97 10.60 -7.41 -3.71
CA LEU A 97 11.43 -6.35 -3.14
C LEU A 97 11.19 -6.20 -1.65
N LYS A 98 9.93 -6.18 -1.20
CA LYS A 98 9.60 -6.18 0.22
C LYS A 98 10.17 -7.43 0.93
N SER A 99 10.19 -8.60 0.32
CA SER A 99 10.87 -9.77 0.91
C SER A 99 12.40 -9.64 1.00
N ARG A 100 13.01 -8.69 0.28
CA ARG A 100 14.45 -8.39 0.32
C ARG A 100 14.78 -7.21 1.24
N ASP A 101 13.88 -6.22 1.36
CA ASP A 101 14.12 -4.95 2.07
C ASP A 101 13.26 -4.74 3.34
N ALA A 102 12.20 -5.52 3.57
CA ALA A 102 11.25 -5.28 4.68
C ALA A 102 11.75 -5.52 6.10
N LYS A 103 13.05 -5.77 6.28
CA LYS A 103 13.63 -5.84 7.63
C LYS A 103 14.28 -4.54 8.08
N VAL A 104 14.54 -3.56 7.21
CA VAL A 104 15.61 -2.59 7.52
C VAL A 104 15.19 -1.12 7.65
N GLU A 105 14.21 -0.57 6.93
CA GLU A 105 14.11 0.91 6.91
C GLU A 105 13.28 1.54 8.03
N ASP A 106 11.96 1.36 8.11
CA ASP A 106 11.18 2.17 9.07
C ASP A 106 11.11 1.58 10.48
N ALA A 107 10.76 0.28 10.58
CA ALA A 107 10.69 -0.37 11.88
C ALA A 107 12.07 -0.60 12.50
N ALA A 108 13.11 -0.84 11.69
CA ALA A 108 14.45 -1.08 12.23
C ALA A 108 15.07 0.21 12.76
N THR A 109 14.85 1.37 12.12
CA THR A 109 15.41 2.64 12.62
C THR A 109 14.79 3.03 13.95
N GLU A 110 13.47 2.97 14.08
CA GLU A 110 12.80 3.29 15.35
C GLU A 110 13.10 2.26 16.45
N LEU A 111 13.10 0.96 16.13
CA LEU A 111 13.49 -0.09 17.08
C LEU A 111 14.97 0.00 17.47
N THR A 112 15.87 0.38 16.57
CA THR A 112 17.29 0.61 16.88
C THR A 112 17.45 1.77 17.84
N VAL A 113 16.80 2.91 17.58
CA VAL A 113 16.84 4.07 18.49
C VAL A 113 16.26 3.72 19.86
N LEU A 114 15.13 3.00 19.91
CA LEU A 114 14.55 2.53 21.17
C LEU A 114 15.46 1.53 21.92
N THR A 115 16.21 0.71 21.18
CA THR A 115 17.20 -0.22 21.75
C THR A 115 18.39 0.54 22.33
N GLU A 116 18.91 1.54 21.61
CA GLU A 116 19.98 2.42 22.09
C GLU A 116 19.55 3.19 23.34
N ILE A 117 18.32 3.73 23.38
CA ILE A 117 17.77 4.40 24.57
C ILE A 117 17.66 3.43 25.76
N ARG A 118 17.18 2.21 25.54
CA ARG A 118 17.09 1.17 26.58
C ARG A 118 18.47 0.83 27.14
N ASP A 119 19.44 0.66 26.27
CA ASP A 119 20.80 0.27 26.64
C ASP A 119 21.50 1.41 27.40
N LEU A 120 21.32 2.68 26.97
CA LEU A 120 21.79 3.86 27.70
C LEU A 120 21.12 4.02 29.07
N MET A 121 19.82 3.73 29.20
CA MET A 121 19.11 3.77 30.47
C MET A 121 19.55 2.63 31.41
N SER A 122 19.79 1.43 30.88
CA SER A 122 20.33 0.30 31.64
C SER A 122 21.76 0.58 32.13
N GLN A 123 22.57 1.21 31.28
CA GLN A 123 23.94 1.62 31.62
C GLN A 123 23.94 2.73 32.69
N GLY A 124 23.07 3.73 32.57
CA GLY A 124 22.87 4.76 33.60
C GLY A 124 22.34 4.21 34.92
N ALA A 125 21.44 3.23 34.89
CA ALA A 125 20.95 2.54 36.08
C ALA A 125 22.04 1.71 36.78
N SER A 126 23.00 1.15 36.03
CA SER A 126 24.14 0.42 36.59
C SER A 126 25.18 1.33 37.27
N VAL A 127 25.33 2.58 36.81
CA VAL A 127 26.23 3.57 37.42
C VAL A 127 25.68 4.09 38.77
N GLY A 128 24.36 4.08 38.96
CA GLY A 128 23.72 4.47 40.23
C GLY A 128 23.85 3.46 41.39
N ALA A 129 24.23 2.20 41.11
CA ALA A 129 24.29 1.14 42.13
C ALA A 129 25.70 0.92 42.74
N GLY A 130 26.73 1.63 42.27
CA GLY A 130 28.12 1.48 42.73
C GLY A 130 28.62 2.56 43.71
N GLY A 131 27.80 3.55 44.06
CA GLY A 131 28.16 4.67 44.93
C GLY A 131 28.19 4.30 46.41
N LYS A 132 29.26 3.64 46.85
CA LYS A 132 29.65 3.56 48.26
C LYS A 132 29.93 4.99 48.78
N HIS A 133 29.00 5.61 49.49
CA HIS A 133 29.28 6.70 50.44
C HIS A 133 28.33 6.60 51.63
N GLY A 134 28.51 5.52 52.39
CA GLY A 134 27.97 5.33 53.73
C GLY A 134 29.10 4.79 54.61
N GLN A 135 30.07 5.64 54.95
CA GLN A 135 31.03 5.35 56.02
C GLN A 135 30.90 6.45 57.07
N THR A 136 29.93 6.27 57.96
CA THR A 136 29.90 6.92 59.25
C THR A 136 31.01 6.32 60.11
N ALA A 137 32.05 7.10 60.39
CA ALA A 137 33.01 6.79 61.44
C ALA A 137 32.38 7.06 62.81
N PRO A 138 32.64 6.24 63.85
CA PRO A 138 32.09 6.47 65.18
C PRO A 138 32.98 7.43 66.01
N ILE A 139 32.30 8.37 66.68
CA ILE A 139 32.53 8.89 68.04
C ILE A 139 33.87 9.58 68.35
N SER A 140 33.80 10.87 68.69
CA SER A 140 34.10 11.34 70.06
C SER A 140 33.73 12.81 70.24
N HIS A 141 32.84 13.06 71.19
CA HIS A 141 32.70 14.36 71.86
C HIS A 141 34.05 14.75 72.47
N GLU A 142 34.51 15.98 72.28
CA GLU A 142 35.39 16.63 73.24
C GLU A 142 35.14 18.15 73.21
N ASN A 143 34.96 18.70 74.41
CA ASN A 143 34.70 20.11 74.72
C ASN A 143 35.94 20.98 74.45
N GLU A 144 35.72 22.23 74.02
CA GLU A 144 36.08 23.50 74.69
C GLU A 144 35.99 24.68 73.70
#